data_AF-A6NZH1-F1
#
_entry.id   AF-A6NZH1-F1
#
_cell.length_a   1.000
_cell.length_b   1.000
_cell.length_c   1.000
_cell.angle_alpha   90.00
_cell.angle_beta   90.00
_cell.angle_gamma   90.00
#
_symmetry.space_group_name_H-M   'P 1'
#
loop_
_entity.id
_entity.type
_entity.pdbx_description
1 polymer ?
#
loop_
_entity_poly.entity_id
_entity_poly.type
_entity_poly.pdbx_seq_one_letter_code
_entity_poly.pdbx_strand_id
1 'polypeptide(L)' 'MGKHFFDYDDGDFAYAISDRMAIDSDGDLLMRMDDYTAMDMDSGELHMISDWSREEEE' A
#
# COMPACT_ATOMS: atom_id res chain seq x y z
N MET A 1 9.31 -3.91 12.08
CA MET A 1 9.51 -2.94 10.98
C MET A 1 8.19 -2.90 10.22
N GLY A 2 7.66 -1.72 9.87
CA GLY A 2 6.44 -1.65 9.06
C GLY A 2 6.65 -2.36 7.72
N LYS A 3 5.61 -3.04 7.22
CA LYS A 3 5.66 -3.68 5.90
C LYS A 3 5.78 -2.59 4.84
N HIS A 4 6.66 -2.77 3.87
CA HIS A 4 6.71 -1.93 2.67
C HIS A 4 6.32 -2.78 1.47
N PHE A 5 5.64 -2.17 0.50
CA PHE A 5 5.24 -2.79 -0.75
C PHE A 5 5.50 -1.82 -1.89
N PHE A 6 5.69 -2.35 -3.09
CA PHE A 6 5.89 -1.58 -4.29
C PHE A 6 4.54 -1.21 -4.93
N ASP A 7 4.39 0.05 -5.33
CA ASP A 7 3.27 0.53 -6.15
C ASP A 7 3.68 0.48 -7.63
N TYR A 8 2.96 -0.30 -8.45
CA TYR A 8 3.29 -0.45 -9.86
C TYR A 8 2.79 0.71 -10.73
N ASP A 9 1.78 1.45 -10.27
CA ASP A 9 1.21 2.58 -11.00
C ASP A 9 2.08 3.83 -10.80
N ASP A 10 2.54 4.08 -9.57
CA ASP A 10 3.43 5.21 -9.24
C ASP A 10 4.92 4.89 -9.46
N GLY A 11 5.26 3.60 -9.44
CA GLY A 11 6.63 3.12 -9.66
C GLY A 11 7.56 3.36 -8.47
N ASP A 12 7.02 3.38 -7.25
CA ASP A 12 7.73 3.66 -6.00
C ASP A 12 7.36 2.66 -4.88
N PHE A 13 7.78 2.94 -3.64
CA PHE A 13 7.43 2.11 -2.48
C PHE A 13 6.52 2.86 -1.52
N ALA A 14 5.51 2.15 -1.03
CA ALA A 14 4.68 2.59 0.07
C ALA A 14 4.96 1.82 1.36
N TYR A 15 4.68 2.48 2.48
CA TYR A 15 4.93 2.00 3.82
C TYR A 15 3.61 1.83 4.57
N ALA A 16 3.30 0.60 4.97
CA ALA A 16 2.14 0.30 5.79
C ALA A 16 2.28 0.96 7.17
N ILE A 17 1.36 1.85 7.48
CA ILE A 17 1.23 2.53 8.79
C ILE A 17 0.19 1.83 9.69
N SER A 18 -0.68 1.00 9.10
CA SER A 18 -1.60 0.11 9.80
C SER A 18 -1.94 -1.11 8.94
N ASP A 19 -2.75 -2.04 9.47
CA ASP A 19 -3.21 -3.23 8.76
C ASP A 19 -3.89 -2.95 7.40
N ARG A 20 -4.46 -1.74 7.23
CA ARG A 20 -5.20 -1.33 6.03
C ARG A 20 -4.83 0.04 5.49
N MET A 21 -3.84 0.71 6.06
CA MET A 21 -3.43 2.05 5.61
C MET A 21 -1.94 2.08 5.39
N ALA A 22 -1.53 2.78 4.36
CA ALA A 22 -0.14 3.02 4.00
C ALA A 22 0.04 4.47 3.56
N ILE A 23 1.30 4.89 3.50
CA ILE A 23 1.73 6.16 2.92
C ILE A 23 2.78 5.85 1.86
N ASP A 24 2.64 6.38 0.65
CA ASP A 24 3.63 6.25 -0.42
C ASP A 24 4.82 7.21 -0.23
N SER A 25 5.72 7.26 -1.22
CA SER A 25 6.89 8.15 -1.14
C SER A 25 6.56 9.62 -1.37
N ASP A 26 5.45 9.91 -2.05
CA ASP A 26 4.98 11.27 -2.32
C ASP A 26 4.19 11.85 -1.13
N GLY A 27 3.74 10.98 -0.24
CA GLY A 27 3.07 11.32 1.01
C GLY A 27 1.55 11.15 0.96
N ASP A 28 1.02 10.54 -0.10
CA ASP A 28 -0.40 10.30 -0.26
C ASP A 28 -0.83 9.06 0.54
N LEU A 29 -2.11 9.02 0.92
CA LEU A 29 -2.64 7.97 1.77
C LEU A 29 -3.27 6.86 0.93
N LEU A 30 -2.76 5.64 1.11
CA LEU A 30 -3.30 4.46 0.46
C LEU A 30 -4.11 3.61 1.45
N MET A 31 -5.27 3.12 1.01
CA MET A 31 -6.11 2.17 1.74
C MET A 31 -6.05 0.79 1.11
N ARG A 32 -5.76 -0.25 1.89
CA ARG A 32 -5.75 -1.64 1.42
C ARG A 32 -7.16 -2.06 1.01
N MET A 33 -7.30 -2.50 -0.24
CA MET A 33 -8.52 -3.11 -0.75
C MET A 33 -8.40 -4.63 -0.80
N ASP A 34 -7.24 -5.12 -1.20
CA ASP A 34 -6.89 -6.55 -1.24
C ASP A 34 -5.39 -6.72 -1.02
N ASP A 35 -4.88 -7.95 -1.10
CA ASP A 35 -3.44 -8.25 -0.96
C ASP A 35 -2.60 -7.62 -2.09
N TYR A 36 -3.18 -7.34 -3.26
CA TYR A 36 -2.49 -6.79 -4.44
C TYR A 36 -3.11 -5.50 -4.96
N THR A 37 -4.01 -4.88 -4.19
CA THR A 37 -4.68 -3.65 -4.61
C THR A 37 -4.87 -2.71 -3.44
N ALA A 38 -4.50 -1.44 -3.64
CA ALA A 38 -4.79 -0.34 -2.73
C ALA A 38 -5.65 0.71 -3.44
N MET A 39 -6.27 1.60 -2.66
CA MET A 39 -6.99 2.77 -3.16
C MET A 39 -6.29 4.02 -2.65
N ASP A 40 -5.94 4.92 -3.55
CA ASP A 40 -5.52 6.27 -3.20
C ASP A 40 -6.72 7.03 -2.61
N MET A 41 -6.55 7.57 -1.40
CA MET A 41 -7.60 8.29 -0.68
C MET A 41 -7.81 9.73 -1.15
N ASP A 42 -6.85 10.32 -1.84
CA ASP A 42 -6.90 11.66 -2.40
C ASP A 42 -7.55 11.66 -3.79
N SER A 43 -7.15 10.73 -4.67
CA SER A 43 -7.74 10.60 -6.02
C SER A 43 -8.96 9.66 -6.08
N GLY A 44 -9.02 8.65 -5.23
CA GLY A 44 -9.99 7.55 -5.29
C GLY A 44 -9.67 6.47 -6.33
N GLU A 45 -8.49 6.52 -6.97
CA GLU A 45 -8.05 5.52 -7.94
C GLU A 45 -7.57 4.24 -7.26
N LEU A 46 -7.62 3.11 -7.98
CA LEU A 46 -7.12 1.83 -7.49
C LEU A 46 -5.73 1.57 -8.06
N HIS A 47 -4.78 1.34 -7.17
CA HIS A 47 -3.39 1.08 -7.50
C HIS A 47 -3.11 -0.42 -7.41
N MET A 48 -2.41 -0.94 -8.42
CA MET A 48 -1.85 -2.28 -8.40
C MET A 48 -0.55 -2.27 -7.61
N ILE A 49 -0.50 -3.08 -6.57
CA ILE A 49 0.63 -3.12 -5.66
C ILE A 49 1.23 -4.52 -5.60
N SER A 50 2.50 -4.60 -5.22
CA SER A 50 3.08 -5.86 -4.78
C SER A 50 2.40 -6.34 -3.49
N ASP A 51 2.59 -7.60 -3.16
CA ASP A 51 1.96 -8.25 -2.02
C ASP A 51 1.97 -7.42 -0.71
N TRP A 52 0.80 -6.94 -0.30
CA TRP A 52 0.49 -6.34 1.00
C TRP A 52 -0.15 -7.36 1.95
N SER A 53 0.20 -8.64 1.83
CA SER A 53 -0.11 -9.67 2.83
C SER A 53 0.37 -9.30 4.24
N ARG A 54 -0.26 -9.88 5.26
CA ARG A 54 0.32 -9.86 6.60
C ARG A 54 1.48 -10.85 6.58
N GLU A 55 2.66 -10.48 7.10
CA GLU A 55 3.63 -11.51 7.46
C GLU A 55 2.91 -12.41 8.46
N GLU A 56 2.66 -13.68 8.10
CA GLU A 56 2.22 -14.65 9.10
C GLU A 56 3.31 -14.65 10.17
N GLU A 57 2.96 -14.25 11.39
CA GLU A 57 3.84 -14.39 12.55
C GLU A 57 4.19 -15.87 12.68
N GLU A 58 5.41 -16.28 12.31
CA GLU A 58 5.99 -17.57 12.71
C GLU A 58 6.32 -17.59 14.21
#